data_AF-A0A2I1HGG7-F1
#
_entry.id   AF-A0A2I1HGG7-F1
#
_cell.length_a   1.000
_cell.length_b   1.000
_cell.length_c   1.000
_cell.angle_alpha   90.00
_cell.angle_beta   90.00
_cell.angle_gamma   90.00
#
_symmetry.space_group_name_H-M   'P 1'
#
loop_
_entity.id
_entity.type
_entity.pdbx_description
1 polymer ?
#
loop_
_entity_poly.entity_id
_entity_poly.type
_entity_poly.pdbx_seq_one_letter_code
_entity_poly.pdbx_strand_id
1 'polypeptide(L)'
;MSELPDLTLIAAVISSIINCPVKTYDECIAEGLDPNRTLDPVLVHKYSVTNKNISFKKFVEKSNRRSSKNDPAPTYSGINEINEDDDEIDEDDDEIDEDDDEIDEDDDEIDEDNSKIDEDNEIDERSRSQSVNLPSSSNSSSIQVFLFFLSIALLKYIYITIIFICFIALMYICIIRFFCMISQVDNDQHPQPIQIFFKFSEESRSIFISPDITVLELKKKIQAMLCIDMISLSFSSKPLEDHRTLKSYNINQNDTIHASCKLLGGGVINYFVLNNQFFDPYHNWNLTDIKMGQNYVRGGRVYAPPYGWNRIGLNTTSRYGKGKWMSNDASKSWPVSYNGVNRDRAETTVIRGQEQTKQQFTKYGKGIYSTPDIKYAEQYAINRRKQIWHNNDRYLYAFQNRVNPKDLEDRGIEWITKKSNNIRPYGLCIKRYY
;
A
#
# COMPACT_ATOMS: atom_id res chain seq x y z
N MET A 1 -30.99 -0.04 -31.28
CA MET A 1 -30.30 -1.19 -30.64
C MET A 1 -28.94 -0.69 -30.22
N SER A 2 -28.71 -0.45 -28.94
CA SER A 2 -27.36 -0.19 -28.43
C SER A 2 -26.54 -1.46 -28.62
N GLU A 3 -25.36 -1.36 -29.24
CA GLU A 3 -24.40 -2.46 -29.25
C GLU A 3 -24.23 -3.00 -27.83
N LEU A 4 -24.22 -4.32 -27.67
CA LEU A 4 -23.92 -4.92 -26.38
C LEU A 4 -22.55 -4.43 -25.94
N PRO A 5 -22.38 -4.07 -24.67
CA PRO A 5 -21.08 -3.64 -24.18
C PRO A 5 -20.05 -4.76 -24.36
N ASP A 6 -18.82 -4.39 -24.73
CA ASP A 6 -17.70 -5.32 -24.79
C ASP A 6 -17.46 -5.91 -23.39
N LEU A 7 -17.97 -7.12 -23.18
CA LEU A 7 -17.89 -7.81 -21.90
C LEU A 7 -16.45 -8.14 -21.52
N THR A 8 -15.56 -8.34 -22.50
CA THR A 8 -14.15 -8.64 -22.26
C THR A 8 -13.40 -7.39 -21.78
N LEU A 9 -13.71 -6.23 -22.35
CA LEU A 9 -13.24 -4.93 -21.86
C LEU A 9 -13.72 -4.67 -20.42
N ILE A 10 -15.01 -4.91 -20.15
CA ILE A 10 -15.55 -4.72 -18.80
C ILE A 10 -14.88 -5.67 -17.82
N ALA A 11 -14.73 -6.94 -18.16
CA ALA A 11 -14.04 -7.92 -17.33
C ALA A 11 -12.61 -7.46 -17.01
N ALA A 12 -11.88 -6.95 -18.00
CA ALA A 12 -10.55 -6.38 -17.79
C ALA A 12 -10.56 -5.15 -16.86
N VAL A 13 -11.52 -4.23 -17.01
CA VAL A 13 -11.67 -3.06 -16.12
C VAL A 13 -11.91 -3.52 -14.69
N ILE A 14 -12.88 -4.41 -14.48
CA ILE A 14 -13.22 -4.91 -13.15
C ILE A 14 -12.05 -5.69 -12.55
N SER A 15 -11.39 -6.54 -13.34
CA SER A 15 -10.20 -7.29 -12.90
C SER A 15 -9.10 -6.37 -12.40
N SER A 16 -8.88 -5.23 -13.08
CA SER A 16 -7.93 -4.20 -12.65
C SER A 16 -8.38 -3.47 -11.38
N ILE A 17 -9.68 -3.38 -11.10
CA ILE A 17 -10.21 -2.73 -9.89
C ILE A 17 -10.02 -3.61 -8.67
N ILE A 18 -10.31 -4.91 -8.78
CA ILE A 18 -10.32 -5.84 -7.63
C ILE A 18 -9.04 -6.67 -7.49
N ASN A 19 -8.06 -6.45 -8.36
CA ASN A 19 -6.80 -7.22 -8.43
C ASN A 19 -7.02 -8.75 -8.45
N CYS A 20 -8.11 -9.21 -9.07
CA CYS A 20 -8.48 -10.61 -9.19
C CYS A 20 -9.02 -10.84 -10.60
N PRO A 21 -8.63 -11.93 -11.29
CA PRO A 21 -9.13 -12.24 -12.62
C PRO A 21 -10.64 -12.25 -12.68
N VAL A 22 -11.20 -11.59 -13.68
CA VAL A 22 -12.62 -11.65 -13.99
C VAL A 22 -12.74 -12.25 -15.38
N LYS A 23 -13.49 -13.34 -15.47
CA LYS A 23 -13.79 -14.01 -16.73
C LYS A 23 -15.26 -13.78 -17.07
N THR A 24 -15.56 -13.68 -18.35
CA THR A 24 -16.93 -13.69 -18.85
C THR A 24 -17.55 -15.07 -18.64
N TYR A 25 -18.88 -15.13 -18.63
CA TYR A 25 -19.59 -16.40 -18.55
C TYR A 25 -19.13 -17.40 -19.64
N ASP A 26 -18.99 -16.92 -20.88
CA ASP A 26 -18.61 -17.76 -22.02
C ASP A 26 -17.18 -18.29 -21.91
N GLU A 27 -16.23 -17.47 -21.43
CA GLU A 27 -14.86 -17.92 -21.12
C GLU A 27 -14.85 -19.01 -20.04
N CYS A 28 -15.68 -18.88 -19.00
CA CYS A 28 -15.78 -19.90 -17.98
C CYS A 28 -16.29 -21.23 -18.53
N ILE A 29 -17.31 -21.20 -19.40
CA ILE A 29 -17.83 -22.41 -20.05
C ILE A 29 -16.78 -23.04 -20.96
N ALA A 30 -16.05 -22.22 -21.74
CA ALA A 30 -15.00 -22.69 -22.64
C ALA A 30 -13.82 -23.36 -21.91
N GLU A 31 -13.46 -22.83 -20.74
CA GLU A 31 -12.34 -23.32 -19.93
C GLU A 31 -12.72 -24.40 -18.89
N GLY A 32 -14.00 -24.78 -18.81
CA GLY A 32 -14.49 -25.74 -17.82
C GLY A 32 -14.45 -25.23 -16.37
N LEU A 33 -14.54 -23.92 -16.18
CA LEU A 33 -14.57 -23.23 -14.89
C LEU A 33 -16.01 -23.17 -14.33
N ASP A 34 -16.15 -22.98 -13.01
CA ASP A 34 -17.46 -22.85 -12.35
C ASP A 34 -18.08 -21.47 -12.60
N PRO A 35 -19.18 -21.37 -13.36
CA PRO A 35 -19.78 -20.09 -13.73
C PRO A 35 -20.57 -19.43 -12.57
N ASN A 36 -20.75 -20.12 -11.43
CA ASN A 36 -21.57 -19.63 -10.32
C ASN A 36 -20.82 -18.69 -9.36
N ARG A 37 -19.56 -18.35 -9.65
CA ARG A 37 -18.76 -17.40 -8.86
C ARG A 37 -19.08 -15.96 -9.27
N THR A 38 -20.35 -15.60 -9.13
CA THR A 38 -20.91 -14.34 -9.63
C THR A 38 -20.36 -13.13 -8.88
N LEU A 39 -20.07 -12.06 -9.61
CA LEU A 39 -19.59 -10.81 -9.04
C LEU A 39 -20.74 -9.89 -8.61
N ASP A 40 -20.57 -9.19 -7.49
CA ASP A 40 -21.51 -8.17 -7.01
C ASP A 40 -20.95 -6.75 -7.29
N PRO A 41 -21.64 -5.92 -8.10
CA PRO A 41 -21.15 -4.58 -8.46
C PRO A 41 -20.98 -3.65 -7.25
N VAL A 42 -21.74 -3.85 -6.18
CA VAL A 42 -21.61 -3.05 -4.95
C VAL A 42 -20.31 -3.38 -4.22
N LEU A 43 -19.93 -4.66 -4.18
CA LEU A 43 -18.66 -5.07 -3.57
C LEU A 43 -17.46 -4.58 -4.39
N VAL A 44 -17.54 -4.62 -5.72
CA VAL A 44 -16.49 -4.05 -6.60
C VAL A 44 -16.30 -2.56 -6.30
N HIS A 45 -17.39 -1.80 -6.20
CA HIS A 45 -17.32 -0.40 -5.84
C HIS A 45 -16.76 -0.21 -4.43
N LYS A 46 -17.24 -0.97 -3.44
CA LYS A 46 -16.77 -0.89 -2.04
C LYS A 46 -15.27 -1.15 -1.97
N TYR A 47 -14.75 -2.13 -2.72
CA TYR A 47 -13.31 -2.38 -2.84
C TYR A 47 -12.60 -1.15 -3.43
N SER A 48 -13.13 -0.60 -4.53
CA SER A 48 -12.56 0.56 -5.23
C SER A 48 -12.49 1.85 -4.39
N VAL A 49 -13.33 2.00 -3.36
CA VAL A 49 -13.41 3.23 -2.54
C VAL A 49 -12.84 3.08 -1.14
N THR A 50 -12.85 1.87 -0.55
CA THR A 50 -12.39 1.68 0.83
C THR A 50 -10.98 1.14 0.93
N ASN A 51 -10.47 0.44 -0.10
CA ASN A 51 -9.20 -0.29 -0.08
C ASN A 51 -9.04 -1.22 1.16
N LYS A 52 -10.13 -1.48 1.89
CA LYS A 52 -10.18 -2.36 3.05
C LYS A 52 -10.55 -3.76 2.57
N ASN A 53 -9.88 -4.74 3.15
CA ASN A 53 -10.05 -6.17 2.89
C ASN A 53 -11.49 -6.65 3.02
N ILE A 54 -12.22 -6.60 1.91
CA ILE A 54 -13.50 -7.29 1.82
C ILE A 54 -13.17 -8.78 1.79
N SER A 55 -13.51 -9.49 2.86
CA SER A 55 -13.50 -10.95 2.88
C SER A 55 -14.28 -11.45 1.67
N PHE A 56 -13.59 -12.11 0.73
CA PHE A 56 -14.15 -12.55 -0.55
C PHE A 56 -15.34 -13.53 -0.41
N LYS A 57 -15.64 -13.97 0.82
CA LYS A 57 -16.82 -14.77 1.18
C LYS A 57 -18.14 -14.03 0.93
N LYS A 58 -18.14 -12.69 0.88
CA LYS A 58 -19.35 -11.89 0.56
C LYS A 58 -19.73 -11.91 -0.94
N PHE A 59 -18.84 -12.36 -1.84
CA PHE A 59 -19.12 -12.42 -3.29
C PHE A 59 -19.90 -13.67 -3.71
N VAL A 60 -19.85 -14.75 -2.95
CA VAL A 60 -20.56 -15.99 -3.28
C VAL A 60 -21.93 -15.91 -2.63
N GLU A 61 -22.91 -15.31 -3.33
CA GLU A 61 -24.31 -15.47 -2.96
C GLU A 61 -24.58 -16.97 -2.85
N LYS A 62 -24.91 -17.43 -1.63
CA LYS A 62 -25.43 -18.79 -1.43
C LYS A 62 -26.63 -18.90 -2.36
N SER A 63 -26.52 -19.79 -3.34
CA SER A 63 -27.64 -20.21 -4.17
C SER A 63 -28.81 -20.54 -3.26
N ASN A 64 -29.81 -19.67 -3.21
CA ASN A 64 -31.08 -20.01 -2.57
C ASN A 64 -31.72 -21.07 -3.47
N ARG A 65 -31.41 -22.34 -3.18
CA ARG A 65 -32.24 -23.47 -3.57
C ARG A 65 -33.59 -23.28 -2.89
N ARG A 66 -34.49 -22.55 -3.53
CA ARG A 66 -35.93 -22.76 -3.40
C ARG A 66 -36.50 -22.97 -4.79
N SER A 67 -36.77 -24.23 -5.05
CA SER A 67 -37.48 -24.74 -6.21
C SER A 67 -38.86 -24.08 -6.38
N SER A 68 -39.15 -23.72 -7.64
CA SER A 68 -40.45 -23.63 -8.31
C SER A 68 -41.64 -22.99 -7.58
N LYS A 69 -42.22 -21.97 -8.20
CA LYS A 69 -43.47 -22.13 -8.95
C LYS A 69 -43.69 -20.93 -9.87
N ASN A 70 -44.34 -21.22 -11.00
CA ASN A 70 -44.68 -20.32 -12.08
C ASN A 70 -45.43 -19.08 -11.60
N ASP A 71 -45.06 -17.90 -12.06
CA ASP A 71 -45.97 -16.76 -12.21
C ASP A 71 -45.55 -15.91 -13.44
N PRO A 72 -46.52 -15.42 -14.24
CA PRO A 72 -46.24 -14.77 -15.52
C PRO A 72 -45.78 -13.32 -15.35
N ALA A 73 -45.19 -12.78 -16.43
CA ALA A 73 -44.61 -11.44 -16.51
C ALA A 73 -45.53 -10.33 -15.95
N PRO A 74 -45.00 -9.38 -15.15
CA PRO A 74 -45.84 -8.31 -14.60
C PRO A 74 -46.06 -7.20 -15.64
N THR A 75 -47.34 -7.04 -15.97
CA THR A 75 -47.92 -5.89 -16.68
C THR A 75 -47.76 -4.63 -15.83
N TYR A 76 -47.33 -3.53 -16.43
CA TYR A 76 -47.29 -2.22 -15.80
C TYR A 76 -48.71 -1.70 -15.52
N SER A 77 -49.07 -1.49 -14.25
CA SER A 77 -50.17 -0.59 -13.87
C SER A 77 -49.98 0.02 -12.47
N GLY A 78 -50.03 1.35 -12.48
CA GLY A 78 -50.38 2.32 -11.43
C GLY A 78 -50.47 1.95 -9.93
N ILE A 79 -49.71 2.73 -9.15
CA ILE A 79 -50.11 3.53 -7.98
C ILE A 79 -50.45 2.81 -6.65
N ASN A 80 -49.66 3.22 -5.64
CA ASN A 80 -49.86 3.22 -4.19
C ASN A 80 -49.99 1.88 -3.47
N GLU A 81 -48.93 1.54 -2.71
CA GLU A 81 -49.11 1.28 -1.29
C GLU A 81 -47.86 1.72 -0.53
N ILE A 82 -48.15 2.39 0.58
CA ILE A 82 -47.22 3.00 1.52
C ILE A 82 -46.69 1.85 2.39
N ASN A 83 -45.38 1.62 2.36
CA ASN A 83 -44.68 1.07 3.50
C ASN A 83 -43.63 2.09 3.90
N GLU A 84 -43.96 2.81 4.98
CA GLU A 84 -42.98 3.30 5.93
C GLU A 84 -42.26 2.10 6.55
N ASP A 85 -41.14 2.34 7.22
CA ASP A 85 -40.22 1.35 7.79
C ASP A 85 -39.07 0.92 6.84
N ASP A 86 -38.25 1.92 6.47
CA ASP A 86 -36.83 1.66 6.18
C ASP A 86 -36.13 1.51 7.55
N ASP A 87 -36.27 0.34 8.19
CA ASP A 87 -35.42 -0.03 9.33
C ASP A 87 -33.98 -0.14 8.81
N GLU A 88 -33.17 0.85 9.19
CA GLU A 88 -31.72 0.83 9.10
C GLU A 88 -31.24 -0.45 9.82
N ILE A 89 -30.74 -1.43 9.05
CA ILE A 89 -29.93 -2.51 9.64
C ILE A 89 -28.60 -1.86 10.00
N ASP A 90 -28.52 -1.40 11.25
CA ASP A 90 -27.27 -1.12 11.94
C ASP A 90 -26.57 -2.48 12.15
N GLU A 91 -25.65 -2.82 11.25
CA GLU A 91 -24.56 -3.72 11.62
C GLU A 91 -23.56 -2.86 12.41
N ASP A 92 -23.64 -2.97 13.74
CA ASP A 92 -22.67 -2.44 14.68
C ASP A 92 -21.26 -2.93 14.31
N ASP A 93 -20.46 -2.04 13.73
CA ASP A 93 -19.01 -2.21 13.65
C ASP A 93 -18.45 -1.67 14.99
N ASP A 94 -18.35 -2.54 15.99
CA ASP A 94 -17.67 -2.27 17.26
C ASP A 94 -16.20 -1.89 16.99
N GLU A 95 -15.88 -0.59 17.10
CA GLU A 95 -14.51 -0.10 17.28
C GLU A 95 -14.06 -0.50 18.69
N ILE A 96 -13.23 -1.54 18.79
CA ILE A 96 -12.45 -1.82 20.01
C ILE A 96 -11.21 -0.92 19.93
N ASP A 97 -11.24 0.19 20.67
CA ASP A 97 -10.06 0.93 21.05
C ASP A 97 -9.36 0.13 22.18
N GLU A 98 -8.22 -0.49 21.88
CA GLU A 98 -7.32 -0.95 22.93
C GLU A 98 -6.46 0.25 23.36
N ASP A 99 -6.71 0.70 24.60
CA ASP A 99 -5.88 1.62 25.36
C ASP A 99 -4.47 1.03 25.49
N ASP A 100 -3.45 1.75 24.97
CA ASP A 100 -2.05 1.47 25.29
C ASP A 100 -1.59 2.44 26.38
N ASP A 101 -1.18 1.83 27.49
CA ASP A 101 -0.77 2.40 28.75
C ASP A 101 0.41 3.39 28.64
N GLU A 102 0.29 4.49 29.39
CA GLU A 102 1.39 5.37 29.77
C GLU A 102 2.45 4.59 30.56
N ILE A 103 3.71 4.64 30.12
CA ILE A 103 4.86 4.28 30.94
C ILE A 103 5.90 5.41 30.86
N ASP A 104 6.32 5.80 32.05
CA ASP A 104 7.13 6.96 32.42
C ASP A 104 8.47 7.09 31.66
N GLU A 105 8.74 8.30 31.16
CA GLU A 105 10.08 8.74 30.76
C GLU A 105 10.69 9.57 31.91
N ASP A 106 11.59 8.95 32.66
CA ASP A 106 12.66 9.62 33.40
C ASP A 106 13.99 9.23 32.74
N ASP A 107 14.76 10.21 32.27
CA ASP A 107 16.15 10.43 32.69
C ASP A 107 16.92 11.42 31.77
N ASP A 108 17.38 12.48 32.43
CA ASP A 108 18.68 13.14 32.33
C ASP A 108 19.09 13.94 31.06
N GLU A 109 18.88 15.25 31.18
CA GLU A 109 19.67 16.33 30.58
C GLU A 109 21.12 16.32 31.10
N ILE A 110 22.13 16.24 30.22
CA ILE A 110 23.41 16.94 30.43
C ILE A 110 23.92 17.49 29.09
N ASP A 111 24.16 18.80 29.10
CA ASP A 111 24.59 19.68 28.02
C ASP A 111 25.95 19.33 27.39
N GLU A 112 25.99 19.33 26.06
CA GLU A 112 27.15 19.77 25.27
C GLU A 112 27.05 21.30 25.13
N ASP A 113 28.11 22.05 25.45
CA ASP A 113 28.97 22.59 24.38
C ASP A 113 30.11 23.52 24.87
N ASN A 114 31.18 23.47 24.08
CA ASN A 114 32.13 24.53 23.74
C ASN A 114 32.91 25.28 24.83
N SER A 115 34.24 25.14 24.78
CA SER A 115 35.06 26.31 24.46
C SER A 115 36.42 25.90 23.91
N LYS A 116 36.81 26.63 22.86
CA LYS A 116 38.12 26.65 22.24
C LYS A 116 38.51 28.13 22.17
N ILE A 117 39.82 28.39 22.24
CA ILE A 117 40.55 29.50 21.64
C ILE A 117 40.98 30.66 22.58
N ASP A 118 42.31 30.76 22.63
CA ASP A 118 43.25 31.89 22.63
C ASP A 118 43.75 32.59 23.92
N GLU A 119 45.06 32.38 24.07
CA GLU A 119 46.17 33.31 24.35
C GLU A 119 45.85 34.80 24.54
N ASP A 120 46.48 35.39 25.56
CA ASP A 120 47.08 36.73 25.47
C ASP A 120 48.10 37.04 26.60
N ASN A 121 49.12 37.82 26.22
CA ASN A 121 50.00 38.74 26.96
C ASN A 121 51.30 38.18 27.62
N GLU A 122 52.49 38.46 27.06
CA GLU A 122 53.38 39.66 27.25
C GLU A 122 54.06 39.68 28.64
N ILE A 123 55.34 39.97 28.89
CA ILE A 123 56.41 40.73 28.20
C ILE A 123 57.77 40.46 28.89
N ASP A 124 58.86 40.70 28.16
CA ASP A 124 60.27 41.01 28.53
C ASP A 124 61.13 40.06 29.40
N GLU A 125 62.30 39.68 28.84
CA GLU A 125 63.57 40.14 29.40
C GLU A 125 64.73 40.07 28.38
N ARG A 126 65.49 41.17 28.31
CA ARG A 126 66.65 41.39 27.45
C ARG A 126 67.90 41.39 28.32
N SER A 127 68.87 40.52 28.09
CA SER A 127 70.30 40.88 28.22
C SER A 127 71.24 39.78 27.74
N ARG A 128 72.40 40.26 27.30
CA ARG A 128 73.44 39.62 26.49
C ARG A 128 74.73 39.77 27.27
N SER A 129 75.49 38.70 27.50
CA SER A 129 76.97 38.73 27.62
C SER A 129 77.49 37.31 27.88
N GLN A 130 78.31 36.74 27.00
CA GLN A 130 79.76 36.89 26.86
C GLN A 130 80.58 36.04 27.86
N SER A 131 81.18 34.98 27.31
CA SER A 131 82.51 34.43 27.58
C SER A 131 83.03 34.34 29.02
N VAL A 132 83.27 33.11 29.51
CA VAL A 132 84.53 32.72 30.16
C VAL A 132 84.81 31.23 29.91
N ASN A 133 85.95 30.94 29.28
CA ASN A 133 86.56 29.61 29.21
C ASN A 133 87.50 29.41 30.42
N LEU A 134 87.32 28.27 31.13
CA LEU A 134 88.33 27.43 31.83
C LEU A 134 89.28 28.08 32.89
N PRO A 135 90.00 27.33 33.77
CA PRO A 135 90.24 25.88 33.74
C PRO A 135 90.18 25.12 35.10
N SER A 136 89.85 23.83 34.95
CA SER A 136 90.53 22.62 35.45
C SER A 136 90.87 22.34 36.92
N SER A 137 90.65 21.05 37.20
CA SER A 137 91.29 20.19 38.21
C SER A 137 90.64 20.32 39.59
N SER A 138 90.12 19.26 40.20
CA SER A 138 90.53 17.86 40.20
C SER A 138 89.31 17.03 40.58
N ASN A 139 88.89 16.07 39.73
CA ASN A 139 87.96 14.97 40.06
C ASN A 139 87.71 14.05 38.84
N SER A 140 88.72 13.78 38.00
CA SER A 140 88.49 13.01 36.75
C SER A 140 88.07 11.56 37.02
N SER A 141 88.52 10.95 38.11
CA SER A 141 88.15 9.58 38.49
C SER A 141 86.70 9.47 38.97
N SER A 142 86.23 10.40 39.81
CA SER A 142 84.85 10.39 40.32
C SER A 142 83.82 10.72 39.22
N ILE A 143 84.15 11.64 38.31
CA ILE A 143 83.28 11.98 37.17
C ILE A 143 83.22 10.83 36.16
N GLN A 144 84.34 10.15 35.88
CA GLN A 144 84.34 9.00 34.97
C GLN A 144 83.52 7.82 35.52
N VAL A 145 83.59 7.56 36.83
CA VAL A 145 82.76 6.53 37.48
C VAL A 145 81.28 6.92 37.44
N PHE A 146 80.94 8.19 37.69
CA PHE A 146 79.57 8.69 37.57
C PHE A 146 79.02 8.59 36.14
N LEU A 147 79.82 8.98 35.14
CA LEU A 147 79.45 8.85 33.72
C LEU A 147 79.28 7.39 33.29
N PHE A 148 80.05 6.46 33.87
CA PHE A 148 79.90 5.03 33.63
C PHE A 148 78.61 4.47 34.24
N PHE A 149 78.25 4.87 35.46
CA PHE A 149 76.95 4.48 36.04
C PHE A 149 75.77 5.12 35.30
N LEU A 150 75.94 6.37 34.85
CA LEU A 150 74.94 7.07 34.04
C LEU A 150 74.75 6.39 32.68
N SER A 151 75.81 5.91 32.03
CA SER A 151 75.70 5.19 30.75
C SER A 151 74.99 3.85 30.91
N ILE A 152 75.26 3.11 32.00
CA ILE A 152 74.52 1.88 32.33
C ILE A 152 73.05 2.18 32.63
N ALA A 153 72.75 3.26 33.35
CA ALA A 153 71.38 3.68 33.65
C ALA A 153 70.61 4.07 32.37
N LEU A 154 71.24 4.82 31.46
CA LEU A 154 70.68 5.17 30.16
C LEU A 154 70.47 3.92 29.29
N LEU A 155 71.41 2.98 29.29
CA LEU A 155 71.27 1.73 28.54
C LEU A 155 70.10 0.88 29.08
N LYS A 156 69.92 0.83 30.40
CA LYS A 156 68.76 0.18 31.03
C LYS A 156 67.46 0.88 30.68
N TYR A 157 67.45 2.21 30.68
CA TYR A 157 66.27 2.98 30.29
C TYR A 157 65.87 2.69 28.84
N ILE A 158 66.82 2.74 27.91
CA ILE A 158 66.61 2.39 26.49
C ILE A 158 66.11 0.94 26.35
N TYR A 159 66.66 0.01 27.12
CA TYR A 159 66.19 -1.38 27.09
C TYR A 159 64.74 -1.52 27.57
N ILE A 160 64.36 -0.82 28.64
CA ILE A 160 62.99 -0.81 29.16
C ILE A 160 62.02 -0.14 28.17
N THR A 161 62.41 0.96 27.53
CA THR A 161 61.55 1.61 26.53
C THR A 161 61.33 0.73 25.31
N ILE A 162 62.35 0.01 24.84
CA ILE A 162 62.20 -0.97 23.74
C ILE A 162 61.22 -2.08 24.13
N ILE A 163 61.35 -2.65 25.34
CA ILE A 163 60.40 -3.67 25.83
C ILE A 163 58.97 -3.13 25.86
N PHE A 164 58.78 -1.90 26.34
CA PHE A 164 57.47 -1.28 26.41
C PHE A 164 56.86 -1.06 25.01
N ILE A 165 57.65 -0.62 24.03
CA ILE A 165 57.21 -0.49 22.64
C ILE A 165 56.83 -1.85 22.06
N CYS A 166 57.62 -2.91 22.30
CA CYS A 166 57.29 -4.26 21.87
C CYS A 166 55.98 -4.76 22.49
N PHE A 167 55.72 -4.44 23.76
CA PHE A 167 54.47 -4.80 24.44
C PHE A 167 53.26 -4.08 23.83
N ILE A 168 53.39 -2.78 23.53
CA ILE A 168 52.33 -2.03 22.83
C ILE A 168 52.08 -2.60 21.44
N ALA A 169 53.14 -2.94 20.69
CA ALA A 169 53.00 -3.55 19.37
C ALA A 169 52.29 -4.91 19.43
N LEU A 170 52.61 -5.75 20.42
CA LEU A 170 51.91 -7.01 20.67
C LEU A 170 50.44 -6.80 21.01
N MET A 171 50.13 -5.82 21.87
CA MET A 171 48.74 -5.48 22.20
C MET A 171 47.98 -4.99 20.97
N TYR A 172 48.60 -4.16 20.14
CA TYR A 172 48.00 -3.69 18.89
C TYR A 172 47.72 -4.83 17.91
N ILE A 173 48.65 -5.80 17.77
CA ILE A 173 48.46 -7.00 16.96
C ILE A 173 47.31 -7.85 17.51
N CYS A 174 47.22 -8.02 18.83
CA CYS A 174 46.11 -8.74 19.47
C CYS A 174 44.76 -8.06 19.22
N ILE A 175 44.70 -6.73 19.30
CA ILE A 175 43.49 -5.94 19.02
C ILE A 175 43.09 -6.10 17.55
N ILE A 176 44.02 -5.98 16.60
CA ILE A 176 43.73 -6.20 15.17
C ILE A 176 43.22 -7.62 14.94
N ARG A 177 43.81 -8.63 15.57
CA ARG A 177 43.33 -10.01 15.44
C ARG A 177 41.94 -10.20 16.03
N PHE A 178 41.64 -9.57 17.16
CA PHE A 178 40.32 -9.62 17.78
C PHE A 178 39.26 -8.96 16.86
N PHE A 179 39.55 -7.78 16.31
CA PHE A 179 38.67 -7.13 15.33
C PHE A 179 38.52 -7.93 14.03
N CYS A 180 39.61 -8.52 13.51
CA CYS A 180 39.53 -9.42 12.35
C CYS A 180 38.65 -10.64 12.62
N MET A 181 38.70 -11.20 13.84
CA MET A 181 37.86 -12.34 14.19
C MET A 181 36.38 -11.94 14.28
N ILE A 182 36.07 -10.76 14.84
CA ILE A 182 34.71 -10.21 14.85
C ILE A 182 34.21 -9.97 13.41
N SER A 183 35.02 -9.41 12.53
CA SER A 183 34.65 -9.18 11.13
C SER A 183 34.47 -10.47 10.30
N GLN A 184 34.96 -11.61 10.77
CA GLN A 184 34.73 -12.91 10.12
C GLN A 184 33.40 -13.56 10.54
N VAL A 185 32.81 -13.15 11.66
CA VAL A 185 31.53 -13.74 12.14
C VAL A 185 30.34 -13.27 11.31
N ASP A 186 30.39 -12.08 10.71
CA ASP A 186 29.25 -11.50 9.96
C ASP A 186 29.20 -11.86 8.47
N ASN A 187 30.25 -12.46 7.89
CA ASN A 187 30.37 -12.59 6.42
C ASN A 187 29.99 -13.95 5.82
N ASP A 188 29.71 -14.98 6.63
CA ASP A 188 29.50 -16.35 6.13
C ASP A 188 28.05 -16.87 6.23
N GLN A 189 27.06 -16.04 6.58
CA GLN A 189 25.68 -16.52 6.81
C GLN A 189 24.54 -15.75 6.11
N HIS A 190 24.83 -14.88 5.14
CA HIS A 190 23.76 -14.33 4.32
C HIS A 190 23.67 -15.06 2.98
N PRO A 191 22.72 -16.00 2.81
CA PRO A 191 22.51 -16.63 1.51
C PRO A 191 22.17 -15.57 0.47
N GLN A 192 22.77 -15.70 -0.71
CA GLN A 192 22.50 -14.79 -1.82
C GLN A 192 20.99 -14.81 -2.15
N PRO A 193 20.38 -13.65 -2.44
CA PRO A 193 18.97 -13.59 -2.80
C PRO A 193 18.76 -14.36 -4.10
N ILE A 194 17.81 -15.30 -4.06
CA ILE A 194 17.39 -16.06 -5.24
C ILE A 194 16.21 -15.35 -5.91
N GLN A 195 16.16 -15.44 -7.24
CA GLN A 195 14.96 -15.07 -7.99
C GLN A 195 14.01 -16.26 -8.00
N ILE A 196 12.77 -16.04 -7.60
CA ILE A 196 11.69 -17.00 -7.76
C ILE A 196 10.54 -16.36 -8.54
N PHE A 197 9.71 -17.19 -9.15
CA PHE A 197 8.48 -16.78 -9.80
C PHE A 197 7.30 -17.14 -8.93
N PHE A 198 6.26 -16.31 -8.96
CA PHE A 198 4.97 -16.70 -8.44
C PHE A 198 3.89 -16.46 -9.49
N LYS A 199 2.95 -17.40 -9.55
CA LYS A 199 1.76 -17.33 -10.38
C LYS A 199 0.55 -17.02 -9.53
N PHE A 200 -0.15 -15.95 -9.85
CA PHE A 200 -1.49 -15.69 -9.33
C PHE A 200 -2.45 -15.76 -10.53
N SER A 201 -3.27 -16.81 -10.57
CA SER A 201 -4.03 -17.20 -11.76
C SER A 201 -3.13 -17.48 -12.97
N GLU A 202 -3.25 -16.72 -14.06
CA GLU A 202 -2.47 -16.86 -15.30
C GLU A 202 -1.25 -15.92 -15.36
N GLU A 203 -1.16 -14.95 -14.45
CA GLU A 203 -0.07 -13.97 -14.45
C GLU A 203 1.15 -14.49 -13.66
N SER A 204 2.33 -14.42 -14.27
CA SER A 204 3.61 -14.79 -13.64
C SER A 204 4.44 -13.55 -13.34
N ARG A 205 4.82 -13.36 -12.07
CA ARG A 205 5.67 -12.26 -11.59
C ARG A 205 6.91 -12.82 -10.91
N SER A 206 8.01 -12.07 -10.90
CA SER A 206 9.26 -12.47 -10.25
C SER A 206 9.55 -11.65 -8.99
N ILE A 207 10.16 -12.27 -7.98
CA ILE A 207 10.62 -11.62 -6.76
C ILE A 207 12.01 -12.14 -6.36
N PHE A 208 12.86 -11.26 -5.84
CA PHE A 208 14.15 -11.60 -5.27
C PHE A 208 14.03 -11.77 -3.76
N ILE A 209 14.45 -12.91 -3.23
CA ILE A 209 14.26 -13.24 -1.82
C ILE A 209 15.35 -14.15 -1.27
N SER A 210 15.64 -14.05 0.03
CA SER A 210 16.55 -14.98 0.70
C SER A 210 15.90 -16.37 0.82
N PRO A 211 16.62 -17.47 0.52
CA PRO A 211 16.14 -18.84 0.71
C PRO A 211 15.77 -19.19 2.16
N ASP A 212 16.37 -18.49 3.13
CA ASP A 212 16.20 -18.75 4.56
C ASP A 212 14.97 -18.02 5.14
N ILE A 213 14.28 -17.23 4.32
CA ILE A 213 13.06 -16.54 4.73
C ILE A 213 11.92 -17.53 5.04
N THR A 214 11.05 -17.17 5.97
CA THR A 214 9.82 -17.92 6.26
C THR A 214 8.79 -17.77 5.14
N VAL A 215 7.93 -18.77 4.98
CA VAL A 215 6.76 -18.70 4.08
C VAL A 215 5.84 -17.56 4.48
N LEU A 216 5.70 -17.25 5.78
CA LEU A 216 4.94 -16.10 6.27
C LEU A 216 5.45 -14.77 5.73
N GLU A 217 6.76 -14.55 5.75
CA GLU A 217 7.35 -13.32 5.23
C GLU A 217 7.27 -13.25 3.70
N LEU A 218 7.49 -14.37 2.98
CA LEU A 218 7.24 -14.42 1.54
C LEU A 218 5.77 -14.09 1.25
N LYS A 219 4.84 -14.64 2.03
CA LYS A 219 3.41 -14.36 1.92
C LYS A 219 3.16 -12.88 2.08
N LYS A 220 3.67 -12.22 3.13
CA LYS A 220 3.55 -10.76 3.33
C LYS A 220 4.06 -9.96 2.13
N LYS A 221 5.20 -10.35 1.55
CA LYS A 221 5.73 -9.68 0.35
C LYS A 221 4.82 -9.85 -0.87
N ILE A 222 4.31 -11.06 -1.11
CA ILE A 222 3.37 -11.31 -2.22
C ILE A 222 2.03 -10.61 -1.98
N GLN A 223 1.52 -10.61 -0.75
CA GLN A 223 0.30 -9.89 -0.35
C GLN A 223 0.44 -8.40 -0.64
N ALA A 224 1.58 -7.78 -0.30
CA ALA A 224 1.87 -6.39 -0.60
C ALA A 224 1.96 -6.11 -2.11
N MET A 225 2.50 -7.05 -2.91
CA MET A 225 2.56 -6.94 -4.37
C MET A 225 1.21 -7.11 -5.08
N LEU A 226 0.31 -7.92 -4.50
CA LEU A 226 -1.01 -8.18 -5.06
C LEU A 226 -2.10 -7.29 -4.45
N CYS A 227 -1.82 -6.63 -3.32
CA CYS A 227 -2.79 -5.94 -2.48
C CYS A 227 -3.94 -6.88 -2.05
N ILE A 228 -3.61 -8.11 -1.62
CA ILE A 228 -4.56 -9.15 -1.18
C ILE A 228 -4.11 -9.69 0.17
N ASP A 229 -4.93 -9.54 1.22
CA ASP A 229 -4.54 -9.95 2.58
C ASP A 229 -4.66 -11.44 2.87
N MET A 230 -5.51 -12.18 2.18
CA MET A 230 -5.67 -13.62 2.43
C MET A 230 -5.22 -14.43 1.22
N ILE A 231 -3.93 -14.78 1.20
CA ILE A 231 -3.38 -15.68 0.18
C ILE A 231 -2.92 -17.01 0.77
N SER A 232 -3.02 -18.07 -0.02
CA SER A 232 -2.32 -19.34 0.17
C SER A 232 -1.21 -19.43 -0.85
N LEU A 233 -0.05 -19.91 -0.41
CA LEU A 233 1.04 -20.29 -1.30
C LEU A 233 1.08 -21.81 -1.41
N SER A 234 1.41 -22.31 -2.60
CA SER A 234 1.61 -23.74 -2.85
C SER A 234 2.74 -23.97 -3.83
N PHE A 235 3.46 -25.07 -3.65
CA PHE A 235 4.58 -25.48 -4.48
C PHE A 235 4.46 -26.97 -4.77
N SER A 236 4.59 -27.37 -6.04
CA SER A 236 4.41 -28.78 -6.46
C SER A 236 3.10 -29.41 -5.95
N SER A 237 2.00 -28.66 -6.03
CA SER A 237 0.66 -29.04 -5.53
C SER A 237 0.55 -29.26 -4.01
N LYS A 238 1.56 -28.87 -3.22
CA LYS A 238 1.52 -28.91 -1.76
C LYS A 238 1.37 -27.50 -1.20
N PRO A 239 0.43 -27.27 -0.26
CA PRO A 239 0.33 -25.98 0.41
C PRO A 239 1.61 -25.72 1.23
N LEU A 240 2.07 -24.48 1.23
CA LEU A 240 3.20 -24.07 2.06
C LEU A 240 2.69 -23.65 3.46
N GLU A 241 3.37 -24.14 4.49
CA GLU A 241 3.12 -23.83 5.89
C GLU A 241 3.90 -22.58 6.34
N ASP A 242 3.23 -21.64 7.01
CA ASP A 242 3.74 -20.30 7.31
C ASP A 242 5.04 -20.29 8.14
N HIS A 243 5.22 -21.28 9.02
CA HIS A 243 6.36 -21.38 9.94
C HIS A 243 7.62 -22.04 9.32
N ARG A 244 7.53 -22.54 8.08
CA ARG A 244 8.65 -23.19 7.40
C ARG A 244 9.39 -22.22 6.49
N THR A 245 10.66 -22.49 6.20
CA THR A 245 11.48 -21.68 5.28
C THR A 245 11.37 -22.17 3.84
N LEU A 246 11.71 -21.34 2.86
CA LEU A 246 11.71 -21.75 1.44
C LEU A 246 12.69 -22.90 1.19
N LYS A 247 13.86 -22.84 1.82
CA LYS A 247 14.88 -23.90 1.78
C LYS A 247 14.34 -25.26 2.24
N SER A 248 13.46 -25.28 3.25
CA SER A 248 12.86 -26.54 3.74
C SER A 248 11.94 -27.23 2.73
N TYR A 249 11.42 -26.49 1.75
CA TYR A 249 10.62 -27.02 0.63
C TYR A 249 11.46 -27.31 -0.62
N ASN A 250 12.79 -27.17 -0.55
CA ASN A 250 13.70 -27.24 -1.70
C ASN A 250 13.31 -26.28 -2.84
N ILE A 251 12.82 -25.08 -2.49
CA ILE A 251 12.54 -24.02 -3.45
C ILE A 251 13.86 -23.34 -3.81
N ASN A 252 14.22 -23.37 -5.09
CA ASN A 252 15.47 -22.90 -5.64
C ASN A 252 15.27 -21.73 -6.62
N GLN A 253 16.39 -21.24 -7.14
CA GLN A 253 16.42 -20.25 -8.22
C GLN A 253 15.50 -20.66 -9.39
N ASN A 254 14.68 -19.73 -9.84
CA ASN A 254 13.72 -19.84 -10.95
C ASN A 254 12.53 -20.80 -10.70
N ASP A 255 12.33 -21.30 -9.48
CA ASP A 255 11.12 -22.07 -9.17
C ASP A 255 9.87 -21.20 -9.19
N THR A 256 8.73 -21.84 -9.51
CA THR A 256 7.42 -21.18 -9.57
C THR A 256 6.51 -21.63 -8.43
N ILE A 257 6.07 -20.66 -7.61
CA ILE A 257 5.10 -20.86 -6.55
C ILE A 257 3.71 -20.43 -7.04
N HIS A 258 2.66 -21.14 -6.66
CA HIS A 258 1.29 -20.76 -6.96
C HIS A 258 0.67 -20.03 -5.78
N ALA A 259 0.30 -18.77 -5.98
CA ALA A 259 -0.46 -17.95 -5.06
C ALA A 259 -1.96 -18.02 -5.40
N SER A 260 -2.80 -18.08 -4.37
CA SER A 260 -4.26 -18.19 -4.52
C SER A 260 -4.97 -17.50 -3.36
N CYS A 261 -6.19 -17.00 -3.53
CA CYS A 261 -6.88 -16.32 -2.42
C CYS A 261 -7.63 -17.32 -1.53
N LYS A 262 -7.42 -17.25 -0.20
CA LYS A 262 -8.19 -18.05 0.78
C LYS A 262 -9.45 -17.31 1.20
N LEU A 263 -10.59 -17.98 1.14
CA LEU A 263 -11.80 -17.56 1.84
C LEU A 263 -11.78 -18.07 3.29
N LEU A 264 -12.27 -17.25 4.21
CA LEU A 264 -12.72 -17.72 5.53
C LEU A 264 -13.78 -18.81 5.32
N GLY A 265 -13.42 -20.09 5.50
CA GLY A 265 -14.30 -21.24 5.23
C GLY A 265 -13.77 -22.27 4.22
N GLY A 266 -12.51 -22.17 3.78
CA GLY A 266 -11.79 -23.27 3.10
C GLY A 266 -11.90 -23.31 1.58
N GLY A 267 -12.60 -22.37 0.95
CA GLY A 267 -12.63 -22.21 -0.51
C GLY A 267 -11.46 -21.38 -1.03
N VAL A 268 -10.86 -21.80 -2.15
CA VAL A 268 -9.86 -21.03 -2.90
C VAL A 268 -10.54 -20.35 -4.09
N ILE A 269 -10.53 -19.01 -4.14
CA ILE A 269 -11.01 -18.25 -5.30
C ILE A 269 -9.80 -17.70 -6.08
N ASN A 270 -9.72 -18.03 -7.37
CA ASN A 270 -8.69 -17.53 -8.28
C ASN A 270 -9.29 -16.68 -9.42
N TYR A 271 -10.61 -16.55 -9.50
CA TYR A 271 -11.33 -15.77 -10.52
C TYR A 271 -12.78 -15.47 -10.09
N PHE A 272 -13.35 -14.42 -10.66
CA PHE A 272 -14.78 -14.09 -10.61
C PHE A 272 -15.42 -14.18 -12.00
N VAL A 273 -16.75 -14.30 -12.02
CA VAL A 273 -17.53 -14.41 -13.25
C VAL A 273 -18.35 -13.14 -13.45
N LEU A 274 -18.14 -12.50 -14.59
CA LEU A 274 -18.96 -11.42 -15.10
C LEU A 274 -20.14 -12.03 -15.87
N ASN A 275 -21.31 -12.02 -15.24
CA ASN A 275 -22.55 -12.53 -15.82
C ASN A 275 -23.56 -11.40 -16.04
N ASN A 276 -24.69 -11.72 -16.68
CA ASN A 276 -25.74 -10.75 -16.97
C ASN A 276 -26.41 -10.15 -15.72
N GLN A 277 -26.31 -10.79 -14.55
CA GLN A 277 -26.90 -10.28 -13.31
C GLN A 277 -26.12 -9.08 -12.75
N PHE A 278 -24.86 -8.91 -13.15
CA PHE A 278 -24.04 -7.76 -12.80
C PHE A 278 -24.57 -6.45 -13.41
N PHE A 279 -25.28 -6.56 -14.54
CA PHE A 279 -25.67 -5.42 -15.36
C PHE A 279 -27.14 -5.04 -15.19
N ASP A 280 -27.42 -3.75 -15.36
CA ASP A 280 -28.76 -3.23 -15.59
C ASP A 280 -28.81 -2.54 -16.98
N PRO A 281 -29.09 -3.31 -18.04
CA PRO A 281 -29.01 -2.82 -19.42
C PRO A 281 -29.98 -1.67 -19.73
N TYR A 282 -31.10 -1.55 -19.00
CA TYR A 282 -32.04 -0.43 -19.16
C TYR A 282 -31.42 0.91 -18.84
N HIS A 283 -30.37 0.90 -18.01
CA HIS A 283 -29.61 2.06 -17.64
C HIS A 283 -28.28 2.16 -18.42
N ASN A 284 -28.08 1.42 -19.51
CA ASN A 284 -26.94 1.68 -20.40
C ASN A 284 -27.12 3.02 -21.13
N TRP A 285 -26.04 3.77 -21.28
CA TRP A 285 -26.06 5.03 -22.00
C TRP A 285 -24.73 5.26 -22.71
N ASN A 286 -24.71 5.01 -24.02
CA ASN A 286 -23.54 5.29 -24.84
C ASN A 286 -23.52 6.79 -25.22
N LEU A 287 -22.58 7.54 -24.63
CA LEU A 287 -22.37 8.97 -24.88
C LEU A 287 -20.99 9.25 -25.51
N THR A 288 -20.33 8.21 -26.06
CA THR A 288 -18.95 8.28 -26.57
C THR A 288 -18.77 9.39 -27.61
N ASP A 289 -19.71 9.52 -28.55
CA ASP A 289 -19.65 10.51 -29.64
C ASP A 289 -20.26 11.88 -29.28
N ILE A 290 -20.77 12.02 -28.04
CA ILE A 290 -21.46 13.23 -27.60
C ILE A 290 -20.52 14.03 -26.70
N LYS A 291 -20.08 15.20 -27.16
CA LYS A 291 -19.10 16.03 -26.43
C LYS A 291 -19.73 16.91 -25.34
N MET A 292 -20.98 17.31 -25.51
CA MET A 292 -21.77 18.17 -24.61
C MET A 292 -23.25 17.89 -24.85
N GLY A 293 -24.09 18.24 -23.89
CA GLY A 293 -25.55 18.17 -24.04
C GLY A 293 -26.27 18.76 -22.84
N GLN A 294 -27.56 18.44 -22.72
CA GLN A 294 -28.42 18.94 -21.64
C GLN A 294 -27.97 18.43 -20.26
N ASN A 295 -28.02 19.32 -19.27
CA ASN A 295 -27.87 18.95 -17.87
C ASN A 295 -29.22 18.55 -17.27
N TYR A 296 -29.19 17.65 -16.31
CA TYR A 296 -30.38 17.18 -15.59
C TYR A 296 -30.30 17.57 -14.13
N VAL A 297 -31.44 17.55 -13.44
CA VAL A 297 -31.49 17.70 -11.98
C VAL A 297 -31.71 16.33 -11.35
N ARG A 298 -30.89 16.00 -10.35
CA ARG A 298 -30.95 14.76 -9.57
C ARG A 298 -30.59 15.06 -8.12
N GLY A 299 -31.41 14.62 -7.17
CA GLY A 299 -31.26 14.92 -5.75
C GLY A 299 -31.08 16.41 -5.46
N GLY A 300 -31.95 17.24 -6.05
CA GLY A 300 -31.92 18.69 -5.93
C GLY A 300 -30.73 19.40 -6.58
N ARG A 301 -29.83 18.68 -7.25
CA ARG A 301 -28.58 19.23 -7.80
C ARG A 301 -28.47 19.06 -9.31
N VAL A 302 -27.82 20.02 -9.96
CA VAL A 302 -27.50 19.94 -11.39
C VAL A 302 -26.44 18.86 -11.60
N TYR A 303 -26.65 18.04 -12.60
CA TYR A 303 -25.82 16.90 -12.96
C TYR A 303 -25.63 16.90 -14.48
N ALA A 304 -24.36 16.88 -14.90
CA ALA A 304 -23.97 16.67 -16.28
C ALA A 304 -23.78 15.17 -16.56
N PRO A 305 -24.45 14.60 -17.58
CA PRO A 305 -24.15 13.26 -18.06
C PRO A 305 -22.68 13.06 -18.41
N PRO A 306 -22.18 11.81 -18.42
CA PRO A 306 -20.79 11.54 -18.71
C PRO A 306 -20.54 11.60 -20.23
N TYR A 307 -20.69 12.79 -20.81
CA TYR A 307 -20.46 13.06 -22.22
C TYR A 307 -19.02 12.68 -22.62
N GLY A 308 -18.87 11.94 -23.71
CA GLY A 308 -17.61 11.37 -24.16
C GLY A 308 -17.26 10.03 -23.50
N TRP A 309 -18.16 9.44 -22.71
CA TRP A 309 -17.98 8.14 -22.07
C TRP A 309 -19.10 7.17 -22.45
N ASN A 310 -18.78 5.88 -22.50
CA ASN A 310 -19.79 4.84 -22.52
C ASN A 310 -20.17 4.48 -21.07
N ARG A 311 -21.43 4.69 -20.68
CA ARG A 311 -21.92 4.34 -19.35
C ARG A 311 -22.64 2.99 -19.40
N ILE A 312 -22.16 2.05 -18.61
CA ILE A 312 -22.77 0.74 -18.39
C ILE A 312 -23.59 0.79 -17.09
N GLY A 313 -24.85 0.39 -17.12
CA GLY A 313 -25.71 0.30 -15.94
C GLY A 313 -25.31 -0.89 -15.06
N LEU A 314 -25.23 -0.67 -13.75
CA LEU A 314 -24.90 -1.70 -12.77
C LEU A 314 -26.16 -2.11 -12.00
N ASN A 315 -26.39 -3.41 -11.86
CA ASN A 315 -27.53 -3.90 -11.09
C ASN A 315 -27.19 -3.93 -9.60
N THR A 316 -27.71 -2.96 -8.85
CA THR A 316 -27.50 -2.86 -7.41
C THR A 316 -28.74 -3.19 -6.59
N THR A 317 -29.76 -3.75 -7.24
CA THR A 317 -31.09 -4.02 -6.64
C THR A 317 -31.02 -5.02 -5.49
N SER A 318 -30.16 -6.03 -5.56
CA SER A 318 -30.01 -7.04 -4.51
C SER A 318 -29.51 -6.46 -3.18
N ARG A 319 -28.80 -5.32 -3.22
CA ARG A 319 -28.20 -4.68 -2.04
C ARG A 319 -28.97 -3.47 -1.53
N TYR A 320 -29.51 -2.66 -2.45
CA TYR A 320 -30.14 -1.38 -2.10
C TYR A 320 -31.64 -1.32 -2.40
N GLY A 321 -32.20 -2.40 -2.96
CA GLY A 321 -33.57 -2.43 -3.44
C GLY A 321 -33.84 -1.42 -4.58
N LYS A 322 -35.11 -1.31 -4.96
CA LYS A 322 -35.59 -0.25 -5.87
C LYS A 322 -35.99 0.98 -5.03
N GLY A 323 -35.02 1.55 -4.35
CA GLY A 323 -35.27 2.61 -3.35
C GLY A 323 -35.42 4.03 -3.93
N LYS A 324 -35.86 4.96 -3.07
CA LYS A 324 -36.09 6.39 -3.38
C LYS A 324 -34.86 7.11 -3.94
N TRP A 325 -33.66 6.62 -3.63
CA TRP A 325 -32.37 7.17 -4.05
C TRP A 325 -32.20 7.28 -5.59
N MET A 326 -32.88 6.42 -6.36
CA MET A 326 -32.90 6.45 -7.85
C MET A 326 -34.16 7.10 -8.44
N SER A 327 -35.03 7.70 -7.63
CA SER A 327 -36.29 8.31 -8.09
C SER A 327 -36.07 9.43 -9.11
N ASN A 328 -37.08 9.65 -9.98
CA ASN A 328 -37.14 10.83 -10.83
C ASN A 328 -37.57 12.09 -10.05
N ASP A 329 -38.11 11.91 -8.83
CA ASP A 329 -38.41 13.00 -7.91
C ASP A 329 -37.09 13.57 -7.36
N ALA A 330 -36.76 14.80 -7.76
CA ALA A 330 -35.55 15.47 -7.34
C ALA A 330 -35.48 15.71 -5.83
N SER A 331 -36.61 15.76 -5.12
CA SER A 331 -36.65 15.95 -3.66
C SER A 331 -36.34 14.68 -2.87
N LYS A 332 -36.49 13.50 -3.49
CA LYS A 332 -36.32 12.18 -2.87
C LYS A 332 -35.09 11.42 -3.36
N SER A 333 -34.61 11.75 -4.55
CA SER A 333 -33.43 11.12 -5.13
C SER A 333 -32.14 11.63 -4.52
N TRP A 334 -31.08 10.84 -4.67
CA TRP A 334 -29.75 11.23 -4.24
C TRP A 334 -29.02 11.94 -5.38
N PRO A 335 -28.21 12.97 -5.11
CA PRO A 335 -27.39 13.61 -6.13
C PRO A 335 -26.39 12.64 -6.76
N VAL A 336 -25.97 12.97 -7.98
CA VAL A 336 -25.05 12.15 -8.77
C VAL A 336 -23.62 12.64 -8.59
N SER A 337 -22.70 11.71 -8.39
CA SER A 337 -21.26 11.97 -8.42
C SER A 337 -20.54 10.92 -9.25
N TYR A 338 -19.25 11.14 -9.50
CA TYR A 338 -18.33 10.24 -10.14
C TYR A 338 -17.14 9.99 -9.23
N ASN A 339 -16.70 8.73 -9.12
CA ASN A 339 -15.53 8.39 -8.33
C ASN A 339 -14.25 8.85 -9.03
N GLY A 340 -13.70 9.93 -8.50
CA GLY A 340 -12.45 10.52 -8.96
C GLY A 340 -11.42 10.70 -7.85
N VAL A 341 -11.47 9.97 -6.73
CA VAL A 341 -10.47 10.14 -5.66
C VAL A 341 -10.30 8.88 -4.79
N ASN A 342 -9.07 8.39 -4.72
CA ASN A 342 -8.45 7.82 -3.52
C ASN A 342 -7.28 8.76 -3.12
N ARG A 343 -7.34 9.34 -1.92
CA ARG A 343 -6.23 10.05 -1.26
C ARG A 343 -5.46 9.06 -0.37
N ASP A 344 -4.79 8.10 -0.97
CA ASP A 344 -3.66 7.39 -0.33
C ASP A 344 -2.45 8.33 -0.16
N ARG A 345 -2.68 9.49 0.46
CA ARG A 345 -1.73 10.46 1.04
C ARG A 345 -2.37 11.26 2.17
N ALA A 346 -3.30 10.65 2.92
CA ALA A 346 -3.40 11.00 4.34
C ALA A 346 -2.27 10.34 5.15
N GLU A 347 -1.51 9.37 4.59
CA GLU A 347 -0.24 8.93 5.16
C GLU A 347 0.84 8.74 4.09
N THR A 348 2.04 9.24 4.42
CA THR A 348 3.36 8.99 3.82
C THR A 348 3.53 9.21 2.31
N THR A 349 3.62 10.48 1.91
CA THR A 349 4.80 10.82 1.12
C THR A 349 5.46 12.01 1.77
N VAL A 350 6.51 11.68 2.53
CA VAL A 350 7.75 12.46 2.52
C VAL A 350 8.00 12.84 1.08
N ILE A 351 7.63 14.06 0.71
CA ILE A 351 8.25 14.74 -0.41
C ILE A 351 9.73 14.65 -0.05
N ARG A 352 10.50 13.87 -0.82
CA ARG A 352 11.96 13.78 -0.68
C ARG A 352 12.48 15.22 -0.51
N GLY A 353 12.86 15.56 0.72
CA GLY A 353 13.52 16.82 1.06
C GLY A 353 12.78 17.82 1.95
N GLN A 354 11.51 17.66 2.34
CA GLN A 354 10.90 18.58 3.33
C GLN A 354 9.97 17.85 4.29
N GLU A 355 10.41 17.74 5.55
CA GLU A 355 9.55 17.46 6.69
C GLU A 355 8.52 18.58 6.82
N GLN A 356 7.27 18.30 6.44
CA GLN A 356 6.15 19.18 6.77
C GLN A 356 5.25 18.45 7.77
N THR A 357 5.03 19.13 8.90
CA THR A 357 4.46 18.65 10.15
C THR A 357 3.00 18.20 10.02
N LYS A 358 2.61 17.27 10.91
CA LYS A 358 1.28 16.64 11.07
C LYS A 358 0.05 17.59 11.02
N GLN A 359 0.22 18.91 11.11
CA GLN A 359 -0.84 19.92 11.14
C GLN A 359 -1.54 20.23 9.81
N GLN A 360 -1.01 19.84 8.64
CA GLN A 360 -1.73 20.04 7.36
C GLN A 360 -2.75 18.94 7.03
N PHE A 361 -2.71 17.79 7.72
CA PHE A 361 -3.59 16.64 7.46
C PHE A 361 -5.03 16.84 7.97
N THR A 362 -5.25 17.78 8.89
CA THR A 362 -6.57 18.18 9.40
C THR A 362 -7.42 18.99 8.41
N LYS A 363 -6.85 19.51 7.31
CA LYS A 363 -7.58 20.35 6.35
C LYS A 363 -8.56 19.58 5.45
N TYR A 364 -8.35 18.27 5.30
CA TYR A 364 -8.96 17.50 4.22
C TYR A 364 -10.10 16.55 4.65
N GLY A 365 -10.12 16.07 5.90
CA GLY A 365 -11.22 15.27 6.47
C GLY A 365 -11.23 13.79 6.03
N LYS A 366 -11.64 12.89 6.93
CA LYS A 366 -11.77 11.43 6.70
C LYS A 366 -13.09 11.15 5.95
N GLY A 367 -13.04 10.42 4.83
CA GLY A 367 -14.23 10.01 4.07
C GLY A 367 -13.94 9.53 2.64
N ILE A 368 -14.98 9.08 1.93
CA ILE A 368 -14.95 8.67 0.53
C ILE A 368 -15.14 9.90 -0.34
N TYR A 369 -14.22 10.09 -1.28
CA TYR A 369 -14.19 11.28 -2.11
C TYR A 369 -14.77 11.00 -3.50
N SER A 370 -15.62 11.91 -3.96
CA SER A 370 -16.21 11.88 -5.30
C SER A 370 -16.33 13.29 -5.88
N THR A 371 -16.76 13.42 -7.12
CA THR A 371 -16.93 14.73 -7.78
C THR A 371 -18.23 14.76 -8.57
N PRO A 372 -18.99 15.88 -8.59
CA PRO A 372 -20.13 16.02 -9.49
C PRO A 372 -19.70 16.27 -10.96
N ASP A 373 -18.41 16.55 -11.23
CA ASP A 373 -17.90 16.89 -12.56
C ASP A 373 -17.13 15.72 -13.19
N ILE A 374 -17.67 15.18 -14.29
CA ILE A 374 -17.04 14.09 -15.04
C ILE A 374 -15.68 14.49 -15.63
N LYS A 375 -15.46 15.75 -16.00
CA LYS A 375 -14.16 16.21 -16.52
C LYS A 375 -13.09 16.19 -15.44
N TYR A 376 -13.48 16.54 -14.21
CA TYR A 376 -12.58 16.42 -13.06
C TYR A 376 -12.25 14.95 -12.78
N ALA A 377 -13.24 14.06 -12.83
CA ALA A 377 -13.03 12.62 -12.71
C ALA A 377 -12.12 12.06 -13.83
N GLU A 378 -12.24 12.57 -15.05
CA GLU A 378 -11.39 12.20 -16.19
C GLU A 378 -9.92 12.56 -15.95
N GLN A 379 -9.64 13.81 -15.58
CA GLN A 379 -8.28 14.26 -15.26
C GLN A 379 -7.66 13.41 -14.15
N TYR A 380 -8.47 13.05 -13.16
CA TYR A 380 -8.02 12.15 -12.10
C TYR A 380 -7.69 10.76 -12.64
N ALA A 381 -8.56 10.16 -13.47
CA ALA A 381 -8.32 8.84 -14.04
C ALA A 381 -7.01 8.81 -14.85
N ILE A 382 -6.72 9.89 -15.57
CA ILE A 382 -5.45 10.10 -16.27
C ILE A 382 -4.28 10.15 -15.28
N ASN A 383 -4.35 11.02 -14.27
CA ASN A 383 -3.24 11.29 -13.35
C ASN A 383 -2.91 10.12 -12.39
N ARG A 384 -3.91 9.28 -12.09
CA ARG A 384 -3.78 8.21 -11.08
C ARG A 384 -3.78 6.80 -11.67
N ARG A 385 -3.50 6.67 -12.97
CA ARG A 385 -3.39 5.38 -13.66
C ARG A 385 -4.64 4.51 -13.50
N LYS A 386 -5.84 5.09 -13.42
CA LYS A 386 -7.10 4.33 -13.61
C LYS A 386 -7.31 4.07 -15.10
N GLN A 387 -6.34 3.35 -15.66
CA GLN A 387 -6.20 3.09 -17.09
C GLN A 387 -5.93 1.62 -17.27
N ILE A 388 -6.59 1.01 -18.24
CA ILE A 388 -6.30 -0.37 -18.63
C ILE A 388 -5.91 -0.41 -20.10
N TRP A 389 -5.09 -1.40 -20.43
CA TRP A 389 -4.84 -1.78 -21.82
C TRP A 389 -5.81 -2.89 -22.19
N HIS A 390 -6.46 -2.76 -23.34
CA HIS A 390 -7.33 -3.78 -23.90
C HIS A 390 -7.33 -3.65 -25.42
N ASN A 391 -7.07 -4.75 -26.13
CA ASN A 391 -7.00 -4.77 -27.60
C ASN A 391 -6.13 -3.64 -28.21
N ASN A 392 -4.96 -3.39 -27.63
CA ASN A 392 -4.00 -2.33 -27.97
C ASN A 392 -4.49 -0.88 -27.74
N ASP A 393 -5.71 -0.71 -27.28
CA ASP A 393 -6.25 0.59 -26.90
C ASP A 393 -6.14 0.78 -25.38
N ARG A 394 -6.06 2.04 -24.98
CA ARG A 394 -6.04 2.42 -23.57
C ARG A 394 -7.38 3.01 -23.16
N TYR A 395 -7.94 2.53 -22.06
CA TYR A 395 -9.24 2.97 -21.56
C TYR A 395 -9.15 3.56 -20.16
N LEU A 396 -9.88 4.66 -19.94
CA LEU A 396 -10.18 5.19 -18.60
C LEU A 396 -11.46 4.57 -18.08
N TYR A 397 -11.58 4.47 -16.76
CA TYR A 397 -12.83 4.10 -16.11
C TYR A 397 -13.15 4.98 -14.89
N ALA A 398 -14.44 5.17 -14.62
CA ALA A 398 -14.94 5.84 -13.43
C ALA A 398 -16.29 5.22 -13.01
N PHE A 399 -16.51 5.05 -11.70
CA PHE A 399 -17.86 4.75 -11.22
C PHE A 399 -18.71 6.00 -11.20
N GLN A 400 -19.97 5.84 -11.58
CA GLN A 400 -21.01 6.82 -11.36
C GLN A 400 -21.86 6.40 -10.17
N ASN A 401 -22.06 7.32 -9.23
CA ASN A 401 -22.67 7.04 -7.95
C ASN A 401 -23.84 7.96 -7.66
N ARG A 402 -24.62 7.54 -6.67
CA ARG A 402 -25.59 8.35 -5.96
C ARG A 402 -25.12 8.54 -4.53
N VAL A 403 -25.18 9.78 -4.04
CA VAL A 403 -24.64 10.15 -2.73
C VAL A 403 -25.75 10.61 -1.81
N ASN A 404 -25.85 10.04 -0.61
CA ASN A 404 -26.83 10.45 0.38
C ASN A 404 -26.55 11.88 0.84
N PRO A 405 -27.51 12.82 0.74
CA PRO A 405 -27.30 14.18 1.23
C PRO A 405 -27.07 14.27 2.75
N LYS A 406 -27.47 13.28 3.54
CA LYS A 406 -27.42 13.29 5.02
C LYS A 406 -25.99 13.44 5.57
N ASP A 407 -24.98 12.88 4.90
CA ASP A 407 -23.57 12.92 5.32
C ASP A 407 -22.62 13.41 4.22
N LEU A 408 -23.17 14.10 3.21
CA LEU A 408 -22.42 14.69 2.12
C LEU A 408 -21.83 16.04 2.53
N GLU A 409 -20.50 16.11 2.63
CA GLU A 409 -19.76 17.37 2.68
C GLU A 409 -19.48 17.86 1.25
N ASP A 410 -20.20 18.90 0.84
CA ASP A 410 -20.03 19.54 -0.46
C ASP A 410 -18.95 20.63 -0.39
N ARG A 411 -17.84 20.44 -1.11
CA ARG A 411 -16.74 21.41 -1.25
C ARG A 411 -16.65 21.94 -2.68
N GLY A 412 -17.76 21.97 -3.41
CA GLY A 412 -17.84 22.40 -4.80
C GLY A 412 -17.51 21.25 -5.76
N ILE A 413 -16.27 21.21 -6.25
CA ILE A 413 -15.82 20.19 -7.22
C ILE A 413 -15.38 18.88 -6.57
N GLU A 414 -15.10 18.88 -5.26
CA GLU A 414 -14.79 17.70 -4.47
C GLU A 414 -15.88 17.49 -3.42
N TRP A 415 -16.41 16.28 -3.34
CA TRP A 415 -17.42 15.85 -2.37
C TRP A 415 -16.84 14.79 -1.46
N ILE A 416 -17.20 14.83 -0.18
CA ILE A 416 -16.77 13.84 0.81
C ILE A 416 -18.00 13.19 1.43
N THR A 417 -18.05 11.87 1.43
CA THR A 417 -19.09 11.05 2.06
C THR A 417 -18.47 10.24 3.17
N LYS A 418 -18.97 10.35 4.40
CA LYS A 418 -18.34 9.70 5.56
C LYS A 418 -18.56 8.19 5.57
N LYS A 419 -19.79 7.74 5.30
CA LYS A 419 -20.15 6.31 5.37
C LYS A 419 -20.16 5.66 3.98
N SER A 420 -19.59 4.46 3.87
CA SER A 420 -19.58 3.71 2.59
C SER A 420 -20.97 3.35 2.05
N ASN A 421 -21.96 3.16 2.93
CA ASN A 421 -23.34 2.86 2.54
C ASN A 421 -24.10 4.08 1.96
N ASN A 422 -23.56 5.29 2.17
CA ASN A 422 -24.13 6.55 1.71
C ASN A 422 -23.58 6.99 0.34
N ILE A 423 -22.72 6.20 -0.29
CA ILE A 423 -22.30 6.37 -1.67
C ILE A 423 -22.49 5.06 -2.43
N ARG A 424 -23.46 5.07 -3.36
CA ARG A 424 -23.93 3.85 -4.02
C ARG A 424 -23.59 3.91 -5.51
N PRO A 425 -22.86 2.92 -6.05
CA PRO A 425 -22.62 2.86 -7.49
C PRO A 425 -23.93 2.53 -8.21
N TYR A 426 -24.08 3.04 -9.43
CA TYR A 426 -25.15 2.60 -10.33
C TYR A 426 -24.75 2.65 -11.81
N GLY A 427 -23.53 3.07 -12.10
CA GLY A 427 -22.97 3.00 -13.44
C GLY A 427 -21.45 2.84 -13.42
N LEU A 428 -20.93 2.17 -14.44
CA LEU A 428 -19.51 2.13 -14.77
C LEU A 428 -19.30 2.90 -16.08
N CYS A 429 -18.62 4.02 -16.02
CA CYS A 429 -18.26 4.82 -17.20
C CYS A 429 -16.90 4.34 -17.72
N ILE A 430 -16.80 4.05 -19.01
CA ILE A 430 -15.57 3.67 -19.70
C ILE A 430 -15.35 4.61 -20.89
N LYS A 431 -14.12 5.08 -21.09
CA LYS A 431 -13.74 5.97 -22.18
C LYS A 431 -12.45 5.53 -22.83
N ARG A 432 -12.44 5.39 -24.15
CA ARG A 432 -11.20 5.19 -24.93
C ARG A 432 -10.35 6.47 -24.87
N TYR A 433 -9.07 6.33 -24.54
CA TYR A 433 -8.16 7.44 -24.31
C TYR A 433 -7.09 7.58 -25.39
N TYR A 434 -6.43 6.47 -25.74
CA TYR A 434 -5.41 6.41 -26.78
C TYR A 434 -5.56 5.14 -27.59
#